data_AF-A0A4R1L4W3-F1
#
_entry.id   AF-A0A4R1L4W3-F1
#
_cell.length_a   1.000
_cell.length_b   1.000
_cell.length_c   1.000
_cell.angle_alpha   90.00
_cell.angle_beta   90.00
_cell.angle_gamma   90.00
#
_symmetry.space_group_name_H-M   'P 1'
#
loop_
_entity.id
_entity.type
_entity.pdbx_description
1 polymer ?
#
loop_
_entity_poly.entity_id
_entity_poly.type
_entity_poly.pdbx_seq_one_letter_code
_entity_poly.pdbx_strand_id
1 'polypeptide(L)' 'MDTEVSFTSPTSELRQLEEQHRRYSEQLETLLQKPYLSAEEQLEETRLKKLKLQVKDRLMAHRQPPQNVYNVA' A
#
# COMPACT_ATOMS: atom_id res chain seq x y z
N MET A 1 19.30 -22.59 6.36
CA MET A 1 18.09 -21.85 5.93
C MET A 1 18.56 -20.47 5.52
N ASP A 2 19.21 -20.47 4.37
CA ASP A 2 19.95 -19.36 3.79
C ASP A 2 18.95 -18.30 3.39
N THR A 3 18.86 -17.25 4.19
CA THR A 3 18.01 -16.11 3.88
C THR A 3 18.79 -15.27 2.88
N GLU A 4 18.72 -15.68 1.61
CA GLU A 4 19.26 -14.89 0.51
C GLU A 4 18.62 -13.50 0.56
N VAL A 5 19.49 -12.53 0.84
CA VAL A 5 19.18 -11.11 0.74
C VAL A 5 18.69 -10.87 -0.68
N SER A 6 17.37 -10.72 -0.81
CA SER A 6 16.74 -10.39 -2.05
C SER A 6 17.22 -8.99 -2.43
N PHE A 7 18.27 -8.92 -3.25
CA PHE A 7 18.55 -7.74 -4.05
C PHE A 7 17.46 -7.67 -5.11
N THR A 8 16.25 -7.34 -4.66
CA THR A 8 15.14 -7.05 -5.54
C THR A 8 15.54 -5.84 -6.34
N SER A 9 15.80 -6.08 -7.63
CA SER A 9 15.94 -5.00 -8.60
C SER A 9 14.77 -4.02 -8.44
N PRO A 10 14.94 -2.72 -8.72
CA PRO A 10 13.87 -1.73 -8.54
C PRO A 10 12.57 -2.12 -9.26
N THR A 11 12.66 -2.84 -10.37
CA THR A 11 11.51 -3.44 -11.07
C THR A 11 10.79 -4.51 -10.26
N SER A 12 11.53 -5.33 -9.50
CA SER A 12 10.99 -6.34 -8.59
C SER A 12 10.37 -5.71 -7.35
N GLU A 13 10.94 -4.63 -6.81
CA GLU A 13 10.34 -3.88 -5.70
C GLU A 13 9.01 -3.25 -6.13
N LEU A 14 8.97 -2.61 -7.30
CA LEU A 14 7.72 -2.06 -7.85
C LEU A 14 6.67 -3.15 -8.04
N ARG A 15 7.04 -4.31 -8.59
CA ARG A 15 6.14 -5.48 -8.72
C ARG A 15 5.59 -5.95 -7.38
N GLN A 16 6.43 -6.01 -6.34
CA GLN A 16 6.00 -6.40 -5.00
C GLN A 16 5.06 -5.37 -4.37
N LEU A 17 5.35 -4.07 -4.54
CA LEU A 17 4.46 -2.98 -4.13
C LEU A 17 3.11 -3.06 -4.86
N GLU A 18 3.10 -3.32 -6.16
CA GLU A 18 1.88 -3.51 -6.94
C GLU A 18 1.08 -4.73 -6.47
N GLU A 19 1.74 -5.86 -6.18
CA GLU A 19 1.10 -7.06 -5.63
C GLU A 19 0.48 -6.78 -4.25
N GLN A 20 1.21 -6.09 -3.37
CA GLN A 20 0.70 -5.67 -2.07
C GLN A 20 -0.50 -4.73 -2.22
N HIS A 21 -0.42 -3.75 -3.13
CA HIS A 21 -1.51 -2.84 -3.43
C HIS A 21 -2.76 -3.59 -3.92
N ARG A 22 -2.59 -4.59 -4.80
CA ARG A 22 -3.68 -5.42 -5.30
C ARG A 22 -4.34 -6.18 -4.15
N ARG A 23 -3.55 -6.89 -3.33
CA ARG A 23 -4.07 -7.65 -2.18
C ARG A 23 -4.83 -6.77 -1.19
N TYR A 24 -4.27 -5.62 -0.82
CA TYR A 24 -4.96 -4.68 0.07
C TYR A 24 -6.23 -4.12 -0.55
N SER A 25 -6.26 -3.92 -1.86
CA SER A 25 -7.45 -3.47 -2.57
C SER A 25 -8.55 -4.54 -2.60
N GLU A 26 -8.21 -5.80 -2.85
CA GLU A 26 -9.16 -6.92 -2.82
C GLU A 26 -9.75 -7.14 -1.41
N GLN A 27 -8.91 -7.07 -0.38
CA GLN A 27 -9.35 -7.16 1.02
C GLN A 27 -10.26 -5.99 1.39
N LEU A 28 -9.90 -4.76 0.99
CA LEU A 28 -10.71 -3.58 1.23
C LEU A 28 -12.06 -3.68 0.50
N GLU A 29 -12.06 -4.13 -0.76
CA GLU A 29 -13.28 -4.30 -1.55
C GLU A 29 -14.21 -5.33 -0.92
N THR A 30 -13.66 -6.44 -0.43
CA THR A 30 -14.44 -7.46 0.31
C THR A 30 -15.11 -6.89 1.56
N LEU A 31 -14.43 -5.99 2.28
CA LEU A 31 -15.02 -5.29 3.42
C LEU A 31 -16.08 -4.27 2.95
N LEU A 32 -15.79 -3.47 1.93
CA LEU A 32 -16.73 -2.47 1.41
C LEU A 32 -18.01 -3.08 0.81
N GLN A 33 -17.95 -4.33 0.33
CA GLN A 33 -19.14 -5.07 -0.13
C GLN A 33 -20.08 -5.46 1.02
N LYS A 34 -19.59 -5.48 2.26
CA LYS A 34 -20.43 -5.79 3.43
C LYS A 34 -21.21 -4.53 3.85
N PRO A 35 -22.55 -4.56 3.85
CA PRO A 35 -23.36 -3.40 4.23
C PRO A 35 -23.22 -3.02 5.71
N TYR A 36 -22.81 -3.97 6.56
CA TYR A 36 -22.56 -3.74 7.99
C TYR A 36 -21.21 -4.34 8.37
N LEU A 37 -20.24 -3.45 8.62
CA LEU A 37 -18.92 -3.82 9.14
C LEU A 37 -18.94 -3.82 10.66
N SER A 38 -18.46 -4.91 11.27
CA SER A 38 -18.16 -4.97 12.70
C SER A 38 -17.05 -3.98 13.08
N ALA A 39 -16.91 -3.68 14.38
CA ALA A 39 -15.89 -2.75 14.86
C ALA A 39 -14.46 -3.17 14.44
N GLU A 40 -14.19 -4.48 14.44
CA GLU A 40 -12.92 -5.04 13.99
C GLU A 40 -12.72 -4.82 12.48
N GLU A 41 -13.77 -5.04 11.68
CA GLU A 41 -13.71 -4.84 10.23
C GLU A 41 -13.58 -3.36 9.83
N GLN A 42 -14.19 -2.43 10.57
CA GLN A 42 -14.00 -0.98 10.37
C GLN A 42 -12.55 -0.55 10.68
N LEU A 43 -11.97 -1.14 11.73
CA LEU A 43 -10.56 -0.96 12.05
C LEU A 43 -9.65 -1.52 10.95
N GLU A 44 -9.98 -2.70 10.42
CA GLU A 44 -9.23 -3.31 9.33
C GLU A 44 -9.38 -2.49 8.03
N GLU A 45 -10.57 -1.97 7.73
CA GLU A 45 -10.80 -1.09 6.58
C GLU A 45 -9.92 0.17 6.66
N THR A 46 -9.91 0.84 7.82
CA THR A 46 -9.09 2.04 8.02
C THR A 46 -7.59 1.73 7.97
N ARG A 47 -7.18 0.55 8.47
CA ARG A 47 -5.80 0.06 8.36
C ARG A 47 -5.42 -0.23 6.90
N LEU A 48 -6.28 -0.90 6.14
CA LEU A 48 -6.08 -1.20 4.72
C LEU A 48 -6.02 0.07 3.87
N LYS A 49 -6.86 1.08 4.15
CA LYS A 49 -6.77 2.40 3.51
C LYS A 49 -5.41 3.07 3.75
N LYS A 50 -4.90 3.02 4.99
CA LYS A 50 -3.57 3.56 5.32
C LYS A 50 -2.46 2.80 4.62
N LEU A 51 -2.50 1.46 4.62
CA LEU A 51 -1.50 0.64 3.92
C LEU A 51 -1.49 0.90 2.42
N LYS A 52 -2.68 0.99 1.80
CA LYS A 52 -2.83 1.34 0.38
C LYS A 52 -2.26 2.71 0.07
N LEU A 53 -2.50 3.70 0.94
CA LEU A 53 -1.90 5.04 0.81
C LEU A 53 -0.37 4.97 0.89
N GLN A 54 0.19 4.28 1.88
CA GLN A 54 1.63 4.13 2.03
C GLN A 54 2.30 3.45 0.81
N VAL A 55 1.66 2.43 0.24
CA VAL A 55 2.17 1.76 -0.97
C VAL A 55 2.12 2.71 -2.17
N LYS A 56 1.03 3.48 -2.32
CA LYS A 56 0.93 4.52 -3.35
C LYS A 56 2.02 5.58 -3.19
N ASP A 57 2.29 6.02 -1.97
CA ASP A 57 3.32 7.01 -1.66
C ASP A 57 4.72 6.48 -1.99
N ARG A 58 5.01 5.20 -1.69
CA ARG A 58 6.27 4.54 -2.10
C ARG A 58 6.40 4.42 -3.62
N LEU A 59 5.35 4.02 -4.31
CA LEU A 59 5.31 3.97 -5.78
C LEU A 59 5.54 5.35 -6.41
N MET A 60 4.92 6.40 -5.84
CA MET A 60 5.11 7.78 -6.28
C MET A 60 6.54 8.27 -6.01
N ALA A 61 7.11 7.95 -4.84
CA ALA A 61 8.49 8.29 -4.50
C ALA A 61 9.52 7.63 -5.44
N HIS A 62 9.24 6.41 -5.93
CA HIS A 62 10.08 5.77 -6.95
C HIS A 62 9.87 6.36 -8.36
N ARG A 63 8.68 6.90 -8.65
CA ARG A 63 8.31 7.44 -9.96
C ARG A 63 8.59 8.94 -10.12
N GLN A 64 8.87 9.68 -9.04
CA GLN A 64 9.11 11.12 -9.04
C GLN A 64 10.37 11.45 -8.24
N PRO A 65 11.28 12.31 -8.73
CA PRO A 65 12.23 12.97 -7.84
C PRO A 65 11.45 13.84 -6.84
N PRO A 66 11.96 14.04 -5.61
CA PRO A 66 11.21 14.73 -4.55
C PRO A 66 10.95 16.19 -4.93
N GLN A 67 9.75 16.48 -5.42
CA GLN A 67 9.22 17.84 -5.47
C GLN A 67 8.61 18.09 -4.08
N ASN A 68 9.48 18.42 -3.13
CA ASN A 68 9.10 18.98 -1.85
C ASN A 68 8.35 20.30 -2.11
N VAL A 69 7.02 20.28 -2.08
CA VAL A 69 6.16 21.48 -2.15
C VAL A 69 5.02 21.37 -1.14
N TYR A 70 5.34 21.14 0.13
CA TYR A 70 4.51 21.68 1.21
C TYR A 70 5.09 23.03 1.62
N ASN A 71 4.90 24.04 0.77
CA ASN A 71 4.89 25.42 1.23
C ASN A 71 3.55 25.61 1.95
N VAL A 72 3.59 25.50 3.28
CA VAL A 72 2.52 26.05 4.13
C VAL A 72 2.72 27.56 4.23
N ALA A 73 1.59 28.26 4.18
CA ALA A 73 1.43 29.71 4.10
C ALA A 73 2.13 30.49 5.24
#